data_AF-A0A7K5P0Z7-F1
#
_entry.id   AF-A0A7K5P0Z7-F1
#
_cell.length_a   1.000
_cell.length_b   1.000
_cell.length_c   1.000
_cell.angle_alpha   90.00
_cell.angle_beta   90.00
_cell.angle_gamma   90.00
#
_symmetry.space_group_name_H-M   'P 1'
#
loop_
_entity.id
_entity.type
_entity.pdbx_description
1 polymer ?
#
loop_
_entity_poly.entity_id
_entity_poly.type
_entity_poly.pdbx_seq_one_letter_code
_entity_poly.pdbx_strand_id
1 'polypeptide(L)' 'MPLAARLAGSLLRSAARPGPPRRGVISGPPQQPLGPGESVVGFLAMFVSCLGPAAWVLANLEEYKKRE' A
#
# COMPACT_ATOMS: atom_id res chain seq x y z
N MET A 1 -25.81 25.44 3.01
CA MET A 1 -24.96 26.19 2.05
C MET A 1 -24.51 25.27 0.90
N PRO A 2 -25.28 25.14 -0.19
CA PRO A 2 -25.00 24.16 -1.25
C PRO A 2 -23.90 24.61 -2.23
N LEU A 3 -23.54 25.89 -2.26
CA LEU A 3 -22.54 26.45 -3.18
C LEU A 3 -21.11 26.04 -2.80
N ALA A 4 -20.78 26.05 -1.52
CA ALA A 4 -19.48 25.58 -1.03
C ALA A 4 -19.27 24.07 -1.30
N ALA A 5 -20.33 23.27 -1.12
CA ALA A 5 -20.31 21.84 -1.44
C ALA A 5 -20.15 21.57 -2.95
N ARG A 6 -20.77 22.40 -3.81
CA ARG A 6 -20.61 22.33 -5.27
C ARG A 6 -19.21 22.72 -5.73
N LEU A 7 -18.60 23.72 -5.10
CA LEU A 7 -17.21 24.13 -5.35
C LEU A 7 -16.23 23.05 -4.87
N ALA A 8 -16.41 22.52 -3.66
CA ALA A 8 -15.60 21.42 -3.15
C ALA A 8 -15.70 20.18 -4.04
N GLY A 9 -16.90 19.81 -4.49
CA GLY A 9 -17.12 18.71 -5.42
C GLY A 9 -16.62 18.95 -6.85
N SER A 10 -16.42 20.21 -7.24
CA SER A 10 -15.79 20.59 -8.52
C SER A 10 -14.27 20.45 -8.43
N LEU A 11 -13.67 20.94 -7.35
CA LEU A 11 -12.24 20.86 -7.09
C LEU A 11 -11.77 19.41 -6.87
N LEU A 12 -12.51 18.62 -6.11
CA LEU A 12 -12.19 17.21 -5.89
C LEU A 12 -12.24 16.40 -7.20
N ARG A 13 -13.20 16.71 -8.07
CA ARG A 13 -13.38 16.03 -9.36
C ARG A 13 -12.33 16.44 -10.39
N SER A 14 -11.75 17.63 -10.25
CA SER A 14 -10.59 18.08 -11.02
C SER A 14 -9.31 17.39 -10.54
N ALA A 15 -9.10 17.31 -9.22
CA ALA A 15 -7.94 16.64 -8.64
C ALA A 15 -7.95 15.11 -8.83
N ALA A 16 -9.14 14.50 -8.91
CA ALA A 16 -9.32 13.08 -9.17
C ALA A 16 -9.30 12.72 -10.66
N ARG A 17 -9.18 13.69 -11.58
CA ARG A 17 -8.96 13.40 -13.00
C ARG A 17 -7.47 13.12 -13.19
N PRO A 18 -7.09 11.88 -13.56
CA PRO A 18 -5.73 11.64 -14.01
C PRO A 18 -5.45 12.60 -15.18
N GLY A 19 -4.37 13.36 -15.10
CA GLY A 19 -3.90 14.13 -16.25
C GLY A 19 -3.69 13.22 -17.46
N PRO A 20 -3.65 13.77 -18.69
CA PRO A 20 -3.38 12.97 -19.87
C PRO A 20 -2.13 12.11 -19.62
N PRO A 21 -2.17 10.80 -19.95
CA PRO A 21 -1.06 9.90 -19.66
C PRO A 21 0.22 10.51 -20.23
N ARG A 22 1.27 10.60 -19.39
CA ARG A 22 2.57 11.09 -19.84
C ARG A 22 2.97 10.27 -21.06
N ARG A 23 3.26 10.96 -22.17
CA ARG A 23 3.60 10.37 -23.46
C ARG A 23 4.74 9.35 -23.31
N GLY A 24 4.40 8.07 -23.41
CA GLY A 24 5.20 7.05 -24.09
C GLY A 24 6.13 6.14 -23.29
N VAL A 25 5.96 5.94 -21.97
CA VAL A 25 6.64 4.79 -21.32
C VAL A 25 5.80 3.55 -21.54
N ILE A 26 6.04 2.88 -22.66
CA ILE A 26 5.47 1.57 -22.98
C ILE A 26 6.50 0.54 -22.57
N SER A 27 6.18 -0.29 -21.57
CA SER A 27 6.98 -1.46 -21.25
C SER A 27 6.68 -2.58 -22.23
N GLY A 28 7.73 -3.31 -22.65
CA GLY A 28 7.55 -4.60 -23.33
C GLY A 28 6.92 -5.65 -22.40
N PRO A 29 6.62 -6.86 -22.92
CA PRO A 29 6.13 -7.96 -22.10
C PRO A 29 7.16 -8.34 -21.02
N PRO A 30 6.71 -8.85 -19.86
CA PRO A 30 7.61 -9.27 -18.79
C PRO A 30 8.48 -10.46 -19.26
N GLN A 31 9.79 -10.39 -19.00
CA GLN A 31 10.71 -11.50 -19.30
C GLN A 31 10.38 -12.75 -18.46
N GLN A 32 9.92 -12.52 -17.22
CA GLN A 32 9.44 -13.54 -16.30
C GLN A 32 8.08 -13.09 -15.77
N PRO A 33 6.97 -13.59 -16.35
CA PRO A 33 5.63 -13.22 -15.89
C PRO A 33 5.40 -13.82 -14.50
N LEU A 34 5.13 -12.96 -13.52
CA LEU A 34 4.78 -13.40 -12.18
C LEU A 34 3.32 -13.86 -12.16
N GLY A 35 3.11 -15.09 -11.70
CA GLY A 35 1.77 -15.63 -11.46
C GLY A 35 1.14 -15.08 -10.18
N PRO A 36 -0.18 -15.28 -10.00
CA PRO A 36 -0.85 -14.95 -8.74
C PRO A 36 -0.22 -15.65 -7.52
N GLY A 37 0.18 -16.92 -7.69
CA GLY A 37 0.80 -17.70 -6.61
C GLY A 37 2.13 -17.12 -6.13
N GLU A 38 3.03 -16.79 -7.07
CA GLU A 38 4.33 -16.17 -6.76
C GLU A 38 4.16 -14.80 -6.11
N SER A 39 3.18 -14.02 -6.60
CA SER A 39 2.86 -12.71 -6.04
C SER A 39 2.37 -12.82 -4.59
N VAL A 40 1.48 -13.77 -4.29
CA VAL A 40 0.99 -14.02 -2.92
C VAL A 40 2.13 -14.41 -1.99
N VAL A 41 3.03 -15.29 -2.43
CA VAL A 41 4.21 -15.69 -1.65
C VAL A 41 5.12 -14.48 -1.39
N GLY A 42 5.38 -13.65 -2.40
CA GLY A 42 6.18 -12.44 -2.26
C GLY A 42 5.59 -11.44 -1.27
N PHE A 43 4.28 -11.18 -1.35
CA PHE A 43 3.60 -10.31 -0.39
C PHE A 43 3.64 -10.88 1.02
N LEU A 44 3.33 -12.17 1.21
CA LEU A 44 3.39 -12.81 2.52
C LEU A 44 4.80 -12.72 3.12
N ALA A 45 5.84 -12.98 2.33
CA ALA A 45 7.22 -12.86 2.79
C ALA A 45 7.56 -11.42 3.24
N MET A 46 7.12 -10.41 2.48
CA MET A 46 7.29 -9.00 2.85
C MET A 46 6.57 -8.66 4.16
N PHE A 47 5.31 -9.08 4.31
CA PHE A 47 4.56 -8.80 5.55
C PHE A 47 5.13 -9.53 6.75
N VAL A 48 5.46 -10.82 6.63
CA VAL A 48 6.01 -11.61 7.73
C VAL A 48 7.40 -11.10 8.15
N SER A 49 8.25 -10.70 7.21
CA SER A 49 9.58 -10.17 7.55
C SER A 49 9.53 -8.85 8.33
N CYS A 50 8.58 -7.96 8.02
CA CYS A 50 8.40 -6.71 8.74
C CYS A 50 7.60 -6.88 10.05
N LEU A 51 6.48 -7.61 10.00
CA LEU A 51 5.53 -7.71 11.11
C LEU A 51 5.86 -8.83 12.08
N GLY A 52 6.56 -9.88 11.66
CA GLY A 52 6.93 -11.01 12.51
C GLY A 52 7.78 -10.57 13.71
N PRO A 53 8.90 -9.85 13.51
CA PRO A 53 9.70 -9.33 14.62
C PRO A 53 8.91 -8.38 15.51
N ALA A 54 8.10 -7.50 14.92
CA ALA A 54 7.26 -6.57 15.67
C ALA A 54 6.22 -7.31 16.54
N ALA A 55 5.55 -8.31 15.98
CA ALA A 55 4.57 -9.13 16.68
C ALA A 55 5.21 -9.88 17.85
N TRP A 56 6.42 -10.43 17.66
CA TRP A 56 7.16 -11.08 18.75
C TRP A 56 7.47 -10.11 19.89
N VAL A 57 7.98 -8.92 19.58
CA VAL A 57 8.28 -7.90 20.59
C VAL A 57 7.01 -7.51 21.35
N LEU A 58 5.91 -7.27 20.65
CA LEU A 58 4.64 -6.88 21.28
C LEU A 58 4.05 -8.00 22.14
N ALA A 59 4.18 -9.27 21.71
CA ALA A 59 3.69 -10.42 22.46
C ALA A 59 4.43 -10.61 23.80
N ASN A 60 5.69 -10.21 23.89
CA ASN A 60 6.53 -10.40 25.08
C ASN A 60 6.60 -9.15 25.98
N LEU A 61 5.74 -8.14 25.78
CA LEU A 61 5.79 -6.91 26.58
C LEU A 61 5.56 -7.15 28.08
N GLU A 62 4.73 -8.11 28.45
CA GLU A 62 4.50 -8.45 29.86
C GLU A 62 5.72 -9.10 30.51
N GLU A 63 6.43 -9.96 29.77
CA GLU A 63 7.70 -10.58 30.17
C GLU A 63 8.76 -9.50 30.41
N TYR A 64 8.88 -8.56 29.47
CA TYR A 64 9.86 -7.46 29.57
C TYR A 64 9.60 -6.51 30.74
N LYS A 65 8.35 -6.42 31.22
CA LYS A 65 7.98 -5.62 32.40
C LYS A 65 8.33 -6.32 33.71
N LYS A 66 8.35 -7.65 33.75
CA LYS A 66 8.73 -8.45 34.92
C LYS A 66 10.26 -8.56 35.02
N ARG A 67 10.93 -7.42 34.94
CA ARG A 67 12.33 -7.34 35.36
C ARG A 67 12.33 -7.41 36.88
N GLU A 68 13.07 -8.38 37.41
CA GLU A 68 13.46 -8.44 38.81
C GLU A 68 13.94 -7.07 39.31
#